data_AF-Q6LJ45-F1
#
_entry.id   AF-Q6LJ45-F1
#
_cell.length_a   1.000
_cell.length_b   1.000
_cell.length_c   1.000
_cell.angle_alpha   90.00
_cell.angle_beta   90.00
_cell.angle_gamma   90.00
#
_symmetry.space_group_name_H-M   'P 1'
#
loop_
_entity.id
_entity.type
_entity.pdbx_description
1 polymer ?
#
loop_
_entity_poly.entity_id
_entity_poly.type
_entity_poly.pdbx_seq_one_letter_code
_entity_poly.pdbx_strand_id
1 'polypeptide(L)'
;MIPVNPAFMNTQLFFNPVNRQQKDFWHRDCQYDHDLDSQKRVIKETQVLHLRVPLFDELGMELVPGTHKRWDNDEEFDVRQEVNGRVSSENLSAGKSIGLAAGDVLVFSADMIHRGLYGLDRLALDILVFDSSADYIDYVDDDCLPDSLMFDKIDDPRLYKNTIQLKSQGQSLNNDATPCW
;
A
#
# COMPACT_ATOMS: atom_id res chain seq x y z
N MET A 1 10.71 7.93 -1.84
CA MET A 1 10.30 8.72 -0.65
C MET A 1 9.58 9.92 -1.20
N ILE A 2 8.33 10.11 -0.78
CA ILE A 2 7.44 11.18 -1.24
C ILE A 2 8.05 12.51 -0.80
N PRO A 3 8.60 13.32 -1.71
CA PRO A 3 9.44 14.46 -1.33
C PRO A 3 8.60 15.68 -0.93
N VAL A 4 7.36 15.76 -1.39
CA VAL A 4 6.51 16.95 -1.24
C VAL A 4 5.09 16.50 -0.89
N ASN A 5 4.52 17.14 0.14
CA ASN A 5 3.11 17.02 0.53
C ASN A 5 2.55 15.58 0.55
N PRO A 6 3.14 14.64 1.32
CA PRO A 6 2.52 13.32 1.48
C PRO A 6 1.11 13.47 2.07
N ALA A 7 0.18 12.67 1.57
CA ALA A 7 -1.21 12.65 1.99
C ALA A 7 -1.55 11.30 2.64
N PHE A 8 -2.41 11.31 3.65
CA PHE A 8 -2.99 10.09 4.22
C PHE A 8 -3.97 9.47 3.22
N MET A 9 -3.83 8.16 2.97
CA MET A 9 -4.77 7.40 2.16
C MET A 9 -5.82 6.71 3.03
N ASN A 10 -5.40 5.71 3.81
CA ASN A 10 -6.24 4.93 4.70
C ASN A 10 -5.39 4.19 5.74
N THR A 11 -6.06 3.39 6.56
CA THR A 11 -5.42 2.39 7.43
C THR A 11 -5.98 1.01 7.14
N GLN A 12 -5.14 -0.02 7.27
CA GLN A 12 -5.50 -1.41 7.03
C GLN A 12 -5.05 -2.29 8.19
N LEU A 13 -5.86 -3.30 8.53
CA LEU A 13 -5.52 -4.32 9.51
C LEU A 13 -5.17 -5.63 8.82
N PHE A 14 -3.99 -6.17 9.11
CA PHE A 14 -3.51 -7.43 8.58
C PHE A 14 -3.40 -8.48 9.68
N PHE A 15 -3.98 -9.66 9.47
CA PHE A 15 -3.96 -10.79 10.39
C PHE A 15 -3.88 -12.11 9.64
N ASN A 16 -3.63 -13.21 10.37
CA ASN A 16 -3.56 -14.54 9.76
C ASN A 16 -4.90 -14.95 9.11
N PRO A 17 -4.86 -15.64 7.95
CA PRO A 17 -6.07 -16.08 7.27
C PRO A 17 -6.83 -17.10 8.11
N VAL A 18 -8.16 -17.06 8.03
CA VAL A 18 -9.03 -18.07 8.68
C VAL A 18 -8.75 -19.46 8.13
N ASN A 19 -8.52 -19.55 6.81
CA ASN A 19 -8.08 -20.79 6.17
C ASN A 19 -6.58 -21.02 6.43
N ARG A 20 -6.26 -21.95 7.33
CA ARG A 20 -4.87 -22.33 7.66
C ARG A 20 -4.08 -22.93 6.50
N GLN A 21 -4.73 -23.33 5.40
CA GLN A 21 -4.05 -23.82 4.21
C GLN A 21 -3.68 -22.71 3.22
N GLN A 22 -4.16 -21.48 3.44
CA GLN A 22 -3.80 -20.34 2.62
C GLN A 22 -2.33 -20.02 2.80
N LYS A 23 -1.61 -19.98 1.68
CA LYS A 23 -0.18 -19.72 1.62
C LYS A 23 0.09 -18.24 1.43
N ASP A 24 1.24 -17.79 1.89
CA ASP A 24 1.78 -16.46 1.59
C ASP A 24 1.87 -16.30 0.08
N PHE A 25 1.38 -15.18 -0.48
CA PHE A 25 1.35 -14.97 -1.92
C PHE A 25 1.97 -13.63 -2.31
N TRP A 26 2.83 -13.65 -3.32
CA TRP A 26 3.47 -12.48 -3.89
C TRP A 26 2.47 -11.59 -4.61
N HIS A 27 2.57 -10.29 -4.39
CA HIS A 27 1.77 -9.29 -5.07
C HIS A 27 2.50 -7.95 -5.16
N ARG A 28 1.93 -7.07 -5.97
CA ARG A 28 2.05 -5.61 -5.86
C ARG A 28 0.65 -5.08 -5.63
N ASP A 29 0.47 -4.03 -4.85
CA ASP A 29 -0.89 -3.57 -4.53
C ASP A 29 -1.64 -3.08 -5.75
N CYS A 30 -0.92 -2.37 -6.64
CA CYS A 30 -1.46 -1.90 -7.91
C CYS A 30 -2.00 -3.01 -8.82
N GLN A 31 -1.70 -4.29 -8.56
CA GLN A 31 -2.19 -5.39 -9.38
C GLN A 31 -3.70 -5.65 -9.27
N TYR A 32 -4.34 -5.19 -8.21
CA TYR A 32 -5.76 -5.43 -7.96
C TYR A 32 -6.67 -4.42 -8.66
N ASP A 33 -6.15 -3.22 -8.96
CA ASP A 33 -6.92 -2.11 -9.54
C ASP A 33 -6.56 -1.83 -11.01
N HIS A 34 -5.50 -2.46 -11.52
CA HIS A 34 -4.93 -2.11 -12.81
C HIS A 34 -4.59 -3.31 -13.71
N ASP A 35 -4.80 -3.14 -15.01
CA ASP A 35 -4.22 -4.02 -16.02
C ASP A 35 -2.68 -3.93 -16.06
N LEU A 36 -2.03 -4.86 -16.76
CA LEU A 36 -0.57 -4.95 -16.79
C LEU A 36 0.14 -3.69 -17.32
N ASP A 37 -0.45 -3.02 -18.30
CA ASP A 37 0.15 -1.81 -18.87
C ASP A 37 0.02 -0.63 -17.92
N SER A 38 -1.09 -0.55 -17.19
CA SER A 38 -1.33 0.42 -16.14
C SER A 38 -0.44 0.18 -14.93
N GLN A 39 -0.27 -1.07 -14.48
CA GLN A 39 0.71 -1.43 -13.44
C GLN A 39 2.13 -0.96 -13.80
N LYS A 40 2.58 -1.17 -15.05
CA LYS A 40 3.90 -0.72 -15.54
C LYS A 40 4.09 0.80 -15.48
N ARG A 41 3.02 1.57 -15.69
CA ARG A 41 3.04 3.04 -15.59
C ARG A 41 3.05 3.50 -14.13
N VAL A 42 2.12 2.99 -13.34
CA VAL A 42 1.91 3.35 -11.93
C VAL A 42 3.18 3.19 -11.09
N ILE A 43 3.92 2.09 -11.26
CA ILE A 43 5.21 1.84 -10.59
C ILE A 43 6.23 2.98 -10.79
N LYS A 44 6.16 3.69 -11.93
CA LYS A 44 7.09 4.78 -12.27
C LYS A 44 6.55 6.15 -11.92
N GLU A 45 5.24 6.32 -12.02
CA GLU A 45 4.57 7.62 -12.00
C GLU A 45 4.03 7.98 -10.62
N THR A 46 3.82 6.98 -9.76
CA THR A 46 3.19 7.18 -8.46
C THR A 46 4.03 6.63 -7.32
N GLN A 47 3.72 7.05 -6.10
CA GLN A 47 4.32 6.51 -4.88
C GLN A 47 3.27 6.40 -3.79
N VAL A 48 2.98 5.15 -3.41
CA VAL A 48 2.26 4.82 -2.18
C VAL A 48 3.23 4.09 -1.25
N LEU A 49 3.22 4.45 0.02
CA LEU A 49 4.02 3.83 1.07
C LEU A 49 3.11 3.21 2.12
N HIS A 50 3.48 2.00 2.54
CA HIS A 50 2.99 1.38 3.76
C HIS A 50 3.92 1.74 4.90
N LEU A 51 3.33 2.20 6.00
CA LEU A 51 3.96 2.25 7.31
C LEU A 51 3.31 1.15 8.14
N ARG A 52 3.97 -0.01 8.17
CA ARG A 52 3.49 -1.21 8.85
C ARG A 52 3.96 -1.24 10.30
N VAL A 53 3.02 -1.39 11.22
CA VAL A 53 3.23 -1.44 12.67
C VAL A 53 2.69 -2.77 13.22
N PRO A 54 3.55 -3.75 13.54
CA PRO A 54 3.12 -4.98 14.23
C PRO A 54 2.64 -4.68 15.65
N LEU A 55 1.44 -5.17 15.99
CA LEU A 55 0.90 -5.10 17.35
C LEU A 55 1.37 -6.26 18.24
N PHE A 56 1.79 -7.35 17.62
CA PHE A 56 2.47 -8.49 18.23
C PHE A 56 3.67 -8.87 17.36
N ASP A 57 4.63 -9.61 17.91
CA ASP A 57 5.72 -10.18 17.13
C ASP A 57 5.17 -10.99 15.95
N GLU A 58 5.69 -10.76 14.75
CA GLU A 58 5.30 -11.45 13.54
C GLU A 58 6.52 -11.96 12.77
N LEU A 59 6.30 -12.94 11.90
CA LEU A 59 7.35 -13.41 10.98
C LEU A 59 7.76 -12.30 9.99
N GLY A 60 6.91 -11.28 9.85
CA GLY A 60 7.17 -10.06 9.12
C GLY A 60 6.76 -10.15 7.66
N MET A 61 7.55 -9.51 6.81
CA MET A 61 7.29 -9.37 5.38
C MET A 61 8.42 -9.97 4.57
N GLU A 62 8.11 -10.50 3.40
CA GLU A 62 9.10 -10.77 2.36
C GLU A 62 8.93 -9.78 1.23
N LEU A 63 10.04 -9.20 0.77
CA LEU A 63 10.09 -8.13 -0.23
C LEU A 63 11.10 -8.47 -1.31
N VAL A 64 10.89 -7.97 -2.53
CA VAL A 64 11.93 -7.97 -3.57
C VAL A 64 12.52 -6.56 -3.72
N PRO A 65 13.75 -6.30 -3.24
CA PRO A 65 14.33 -4.96 -3.23
C PRO A 65 14.39 -4.30 -4.61
N GLY A 66 14.01 -3.02 -4.68
CA GLY A 66 14.14 -2.19 -5.88
C GLY A 66 13.02 -2.35 -6.92
N THR A 67 12.07 -3.26 -6.74
CA THR A 67 11.00 -3.48 -7.72
C THR A 67 9.98 -2.33 -7.78
N HIS A 68 9.92 -1.45 -6.78
CA HIS A 68 9.17 -0.18 -6.87
C HIS A 68 9.76 0.82 -7.89
N LYS A 69 10.85 0.47 -8.59
CA LYS A 69 11.46 1.31 -9.64
C LYS A 69 11.56 0.61 -10.99
N ARG A 70 11.16 -0.66 -11.08
CA ARG A 70 11.29 -1.47 -12.29
C ARG A 70 10.14 -2.45 -12.42
N TRP A 71 9.88 -2.84 -13.66
CA TRP A 71 9.00 -3.95 -13.93
C TRP A 71 9.62 -5.29 -13.48
N ASP A 72 8.77 -6.29 -13.42
CA ASP A 72 9.10 -7.68 -13.09
C ASP A 72 10.10 -8.24 -14.11
N ASN A 73 11.01 -9.10 -13.64
CA ASN A 73 11.71 -10.05 -14.51
C ASN A 73 10.83 -11.28 -14.77
N ASP A 74 11.30 -12.22 -15.59
CA ASP A 74 10.52 -13.40 -15.99
C ASP A 74 10.09 -14.26 -14.79
N GLU A 75 10.97 -14.49 -13.80
CA GLU A 75 10.64 -15.28 -12.61
C GLU A 75 9.57 -14.59 -11.75
N GLU A 76 9.78 -13.30 -11.47
CA GLU A 76 8.88 -12.46 -10.70
C GLU A 76 7.49 -12.39 -11.33
N PHE A 77 7.44 -12.17 -12.65
CA PHE A 77 6.21 -12.09 -13.40
C PHE A 77 5.48 -13.45 -13.40
N ASP A 78 6.18 -14.53 -13.71
CA ASP A 78 5.56 -15.85 -13.82
C ASP A 78 4.97 -16.31 -12.49
N VAL A 79 5.68 -16.08 -11.39
CA VAL A 79 5.22 -16.41 -10.03
C VAL A 79 4.05 -15.51 -9.63
N ARG A 80 4.17 -14.18 -9.74
CA ARG A 80 3.13 -13.24 -9.29
C ARG A 80 1.83 -13.37 -10.09
N GLN A 81 1.94 -13.62 -11.39
CA GLN A 81 0.79 -13.80 -12.28
C GLN A 81 0.30 -15.25 -12.37
N GLU A 82 0.98 -16.19 -11.70
CA GLU A 82 0.67 -17.63 -11.74
C GLU A 82 0.59 -18.20 -13.16
N VAL A 83 1.53 -17.80 -14.02
CA VAL A 83 1.62 -18.28 -15.40
C VAL A 83 2.78 -19.26 -15.55
N ASN A 84 2.85 -19.94 -16.71
CA ASN A 84 3.90 -20.93 -17.00
C ASN A 84 4.00 -22.06 -15.96
N GLY A 85 2.87 -22.40 -15.32
CA GLY A 85 2.78 -23.46 -14.32
C GLY A 85 3.33 -23.08 -12.95
N ARG A 86 3.62 -21.80 -12.72
CA ARG A 86 4.08 -21.25 -11.44
C ARG A 86 2.89 -20.82 -10.57
N VAL A 87 3.09 -20.72 -9.27
CA VAL A 87 2.09 -20.18 -8.33
C VAL A 87 2.67 -19.09 -7.45
N SER A 88 1.84 -18.14 -7.01
CA SER A 88 2.24 -16.92 -6.28
C SER A 88 2.81 -17.19 -4.89
N SER A 89 2.69 -18.42 -4.40
CA SER A 89 3.28 -18.85 -3.13
C SER A 89 4.70 -19.41 -3.24
N GLU A 90 5.21 -19.58 -4.45
CA GLU A 90 6.59 -20.01 -4.67
C GLU A 90 7.59 -18.97 -4.18
N ASN A 91 8.80 -19.43 -3.84
CA ASN A 91 9.87 -18.51 -3.47
C ASN A 91 10.38 -17.79 -4.72
N LEU A 92 10.70 -16.50 -4.56
CA LEU A 92 11.45 -15.73 -5.56
C LEU A 92 12.92 -15.72 -5.19
N SER A 93 13.81 -15.94 -6.17
CA SER A 93 15.26 -15.92 -5.95
C SER A 93 15.77 -14.60 -5.35
N ALA A 94 15.11 -13.50 -5.68
CA ALA A 94 15.43 -12.16 -5.22
C ALA A 94 14.71 -11.74 -3.91
N GLY A 95 13.87 -12.61 -3.35
CA GLY A 95 13.12 -12.36 -2.11
C GLY A 95 14.03 -12.14 -0.90
N LYS A 96 13.63 -11.22 -0.02
CA LYS A 96 14.29 -10.90 1.26
C LYS A 96 13.24 -10.80 2.36
N SER A 97 13.35 -11.68 3.34
CA SER A 97 12.52 -11.64 4.55
C SER A 97 13.04 -10.59 5.53
N ILE A 98 12.12 -9.84 6.12
CA ILE A 98 12.35 -8.88 7.18
C ILE A 98 11.40 -9.26 8.32
N GLY A 99 11.95 -9.86 9.38
CA GLY A 99 11.20 -10.13 10.61
C GLY A 99 10.90 -8.84 11.37
N LEU A 100 9.78 -8.80 12.08
CA LEU A 100 9.31 -7.60 12.80
C LEU A 100 8.81 -7.99 14.19
N ALA A 101 9.27 -7.25 15.21
CA ALA A 101 8.80 -7.38 16.59
C ALA A 101 7.83 -6.24 16.93
N ALA A 102 7.00 -6.45 17.96
CA ALA A 102 6.16 -5.38 18.49
C ALA A 102 7.02 -4.16 18.87
N GLY A 103 6.65 -2.99 18.35
CA GLY A 103 7.41 -1.74 18.51
C GLY A 103 8.29 -1.34 17.32
N ASP A 104 8.49 -2.23 16.35
CA ASP A 104 9.12 -1.88 15.08
C ASP A 104 8.15 -1.11 14.16
N VAL A 105 8.71 -0.45 13.14
CA VAL A 105 7.96 0.08 12.00
C VAL A 105 8.70 -0.29 10.72
N LEU A 106 8.01 -0.97 9.79
CA LEU A 106 8.52 -1.22 8.45
C LEU A 106 7.89 -0.24 7.46
N VAL A 107 8.75 0.50 6.75
CA VAL A 107 8.33 1.41 5.68
C VAL A 107 8.72 0.81 4.33
N PHE A 108 7.75 0.55 3.48
CA PHE A 108 7.97 0.01 2.14
C PHE A 108 6.98 0.60 1.13
N SER A 109 7.29 0.50 -0.16
CA SER A 109 6.39 0.98 -1.22
C SER A 109 5.37 -0.09 -1.57
N ALA A 110 4.11 0.30 -1.73
CA ALA A 110 3.00 -0.56 -2.14
C ALA A 110 3.25 -1.21 -3.52
N ASP A 111 4.02 -0.51 -4.36
CA ASP A 111 4.47 -0.97 -5.67
C ASP A 111 5.65 -1.95 -5.59
N MET A 112 6.22 -2.27 -4.43
CA MET A 112 7.20 -3.36 -4.35
C MET A 112 6.51 -4.70 -4.54
N ILE A 113 7.25 -5.70 -5.05
CA ILE A 113 6.77 -7.09 -4.98
C ILE A 113 6.96 -7.51 -3.53
N HIS A 114 5.88 -7.90 -2.88
CA HIS A 114 5.88 -8.23 -1.47
C HIS A 114 4.86 -9.31 -1.12
N ARG A 115 5.05 -9.92 0.05
CA ARG A 115 4.07 -10.80 0.69
C ARG A 115 4.22 -10.73 2.20
N GLY A 116 3.12 -10.87 2.92
CA GLY A 116 3.16 -11.08 4.36
C GLY A 116 3.42 -12.54 4.69
N LEU A 117 4.21 -12.80 5.72
CA LEU A 117 4.51 -14.15 6.19
C LEU A 117 3.51 -14.55 7.28
N TYR A 118 2.61 -15.50 6.99
CA TYR A 118 1.62 -16.00 7.94
C TYR A 118 2.27 -16.85 9.04
N GLY A 119 1.78 -16.69 10.26
CA GLY A 119 2.29 -17.39 11.44
C GLY A 119 2.13 -16.57 12.71
N LEU A 120 2.49 -17.17 13.85
CA LEU A 120 2.36 -16.55 15.18
C LEU A 120 0.94 -16.01 15.44
N ASP A 121 0.84 -14.96 16.26
CA ASP A 121 -0.40 -14.22 16.53
C ASP A 121 -0.46 -12.93 15.69
N ARG A 122 -0.04 -13.01 14.43
CA ARG A 122 0.09 -11.88 13.50
C ARG A 122 -1.13 -10.95 13.55
N LEU A 123 -0.87 -9.71 13.94
CA LEU A 123 -1.77 -8.58 13.83
C LEU A 123 -0.94 -7.32 13.62
N ALA A 124 -1.16 -6.62 12.51
CA ALA A 124 -0.45 -5.38 12.20
C ALA A 124 -1.40 -4.31 11.66
N LEU A 125 -1.06 -3.06 11.97
CA LEU A 125 -1.70 -1.87 11.43
C LEU A 125 -0.79 -1.28 10.35
N ASP A 126 -1.30 -1.19 9.13
CA ASP A 126 -0.64 -0.47 8.05
C ASP A 126 -1.31 0.90 7.90
N ILE A 127 -0.49 1.95 7.85
CA ILE A 127 -0.92 3.31 7.50
C ILE A 127 -0.41 3.59 6.09
N LEU A 128 -1.31 3.89 5.17
CA LEU A 128 -0.96 4.16 3.79
C LEU A 128 -0.86 5.67 3.56
N VAL A 129 0.25 6.09 2.95
CA VAL A 129 0.47 7.47 2.55
C VAL A 129 0.86 7.53 1.07
N PHE A 130 0.38 8.54 0.37
CA PHE A 130 0.61 8.70 -1.07
C PHE A 130 1.14 10.08 -1.43
N ASP A 131 1.77 10.16 -2.60
CA ASP A 131 2.16 11.43 -3.19
C ASP A 131 0.91 12.21 -3.63
N SER A 132 0.72 13.41 -3.08
CA SER A 132 -0.43 14.28 -3.40
C SER A 132 -0.58 14.62 -4.89
N SER A 133 0.47 14.48 -5.70
CA SER A 133 0.36 14.68 -7.16
C SER A 133 -0.26 13.48 -7.88
N ALA A 134 -0.43 12.34 -7.21
CA ALA A 134 -1.02 11.13 -7.77
C ALA A 134 -2.54 11.10 -7.55
N ASP A 135 -3.23 10.44 -8.47
CA ASP A 135 -4.69 10.37 -8.50
C ASP A 135 -5.23 9.23 -7.62
N TYR A 136 -5.04 9.35 -6.30
CA TYR A 136 -5.51 8.37 -5.31
C TYR A 136 -6.52 8.96 -4.32
N ILE A 137 -7.04 10.16 -4.58
CA ILE A 137 -7.93 10.84 -3.63
C ILE A 137 -9.24 10.07 -3.41
N ASP A 138 -9.68 9.32 -4.43
CA ASP A 138 -10.88 8.48 -4.39
C ASP A 138 -10.75 7.27 -3.44
N TYR A 139 -9.53 6.90 -3.04
CA TYR A 139 -9.29 5.84 -2.05
C TYR A 139 -9.42 6.31 -0.60
N VAL A 140 -9.64 7.61 -0.38
CA VAL A 140 -9.78 8.19 0.96
C VAL A 140 -11.24 8.27 1.36
N ASP A 141 -11.62 7.44 2.33
CA ASP A 141 -12.91 7.54 3.01
C ASP A 141 -12.91 8.71 4.01
N ASP A 142 -13.98 9.51 4.00
CA ASP A 142 -14.14 10.63 4.95
C ASP A 142 -14.28 10.12 6.40
N ASP A 143 -14.84 8.92 6.59
CA ASP A 143 -14.96 8.29 7.92
C ASP A 143 -13.58 7.88 8.48
N CYS A 144 -12.54 7.85 7.65
CA CYS A 144 -11.15 7.57 8.05
C CYS A 144 -10.36 8.86 8.36
N LEU A 145 -10.95 10.04 8.21
CA LEU A 145 -10.31 11.32 8.52
C LEU A 145 -10.63 11.77 9.95
N PRO A 146 -9.68 12.41 10.66
CA PRO A 146 -9.90 12.87 12.02
C PRO A 146 -10.95 13.98 12.07
N ASP A 147 -11.81 13.93 13.08
CA ASP A 147 -12.69 15.04 13.43
C ASP A 147 -11.92 16.20 14.11
N SER A 148 -12.61 17.31 14.39
CA SER A 148 -11.99 18.47 15.03
C SER A 148 -11.39 18.17 16.41
N LEU A 149 -11.99 17.28 17.20
CA LEU A 149 -11.50 16.91 18.52
C LEU A 149 -10.28 15.98 18.45
N MET A 150 -10.19 15.16 17.40
CA MET A 150 -9.01 14.35 17.11
C MET A 150 -7.85 15.22 16.65
N PHE A 151 -8.08 16.22 15.80
CA PHE A 151 -7.04 17.14 15.35
C PHE A 151 -6.32 17.84 16.51
N ASP A 152 -7.05 18.22 17.56
CA ASP A 152 -6.47 18.85 18.76
C ASP A 152 -5.51 17.92 19.54
N LYS A 153 -5.55 16.61 19.27
CA LYS A 153 -4.73 15.58 19.92
C LYS A 153 -3.59 15.06 19.03
N ILE A 154 -3.53 15.47 17.77
CA ILE A 154 -2.50 15.01 16.84
C ILE A 154 -1.39 16.07 16.80
N ASP A 155 -0.21 15.72 17.31
CA ASP A 155 0.95 16.63 17.36
C ASP A 155 1.32 17.17 15.97
N ASP A 156 1.25 16.30 14.96
CA ASP A 156 1.56 16.65 13.57
C ASP A 156 0.51 16.09 12.60
N PRO A 157 -0.54 16.87 12.28
CA PRO A 157 -1.64 16.41 11.44
C PRO A 157 -1.40 16.65 9.94
N ARG A 158 -0.15 16.89 9.50
CA ARG A 158 0.15 17.29 8.11
C ARG A 158 -0.40 16.32 7.06
N LEU A 159 -0.31 15.01 7.28
CA LEU A 159 -0.83 14.00 6.35
C LEU A 159 -2.33 14.17 6.11
N TYR A 160 -3.11 14.31 7.18
CA TYR A 160 -4.56 14.50 7.10
C TYR A 160 -4.94 15.86 6.51
N LYS A 161 -4.22 16.93 6.87
CA LYS A 161 -4.44 18.28 6.32
C LYS A 161 -4.22 18.31 4.81
N ASN A 162 -3.15 17.66 4.33
CA ASN A 162 -2.87 17.54 2.90
C ASN A 162 -4.00 16.79 2.19
N THR A 163 -4.46 15.68 2.75
CA THR A 163 -5.59 14.92 2.19
C THR A 163 -6.88 15.73 2.11
N ILE A 164 -7.28 16.40 3.20
CA ILE A 164 -8.50 17.24 3.23
C ILE A 164 -8.40 18.36 2.19
N GLN A 165 -7.23 18.98 2.06
CA GLN A 165 -7.00 20.02 1.05
C GLN A 165 -7.20 19.46 -0.37
N LEU A 166 -6.65 18.29 -0.69
CA LEU A 166 -6.85 17.64 -1.99
C LEU A 166 -8.33 17.32 -2.26
N LYS A 167 -9.06 16.79 -1.28
CA LYS A 167 -10.51 16.51 -1.42
C LYS A 167 -11.29 17.78 -1.75
N SER A 168 -10.97 18.89 -1.08
CA SER A 168 -11.65 20.17 -1.33
C SER A 168 -11.37 20.74 -2.74
N GLN A 169 -10.18 20.50 -3.29
CA GLN A 169 -9.82 20.91 -4.66
C GLN A 169 -10.56 20.07 -5.71
N GLY A 170 -10.66 18.76 -5.53
CA GLY A 170 -11.43 17.88 -6.42
C GLY A 170 -12.92 18.22 -6.46
N GLN A 171 -13.52 18.59 -5.32
CA GLN A 171 -14.91 19.05 -5.24
C GLN A 171 -15.15 20.38 -5.95
N SER A 172 -14.17 21.30 -5.95
CA SER A 172 -14.29 22.58 -6.65
C SER A 172 -14.29 22.43 -8.18
N LEU A 173 -13.52 21.48 -8.72
CA LEU A 173 -13.46 21.20 -10.16
C LEU A 173 -14.74 20.52 -10.68
N ASN A 174 -15.38 19.67 -9.87
CA ASN A 174 -16.64 19.01 -10.25
C ASN A 174 -17.87 19.92 -10.18
N ASN A 175 -17.80 21.03 -9.44
CA ASN A 175 -18.90 22.02 -9.38
C ASN A 175 -18.90 23.01 -10.56
N ASP A 176 -17.81 23.10 -11.32
CA ASP A 176 -17.70 23.92 -12.54
C ASP A 176 -18.03 23.13 -13.83
N ALA A 177 -18.27 21.81 -13.70
CA ALA A 177 -18.78 20.99 -14.80
C ALA A 177 -20.29 21.20 -14.95
N THR A 178 -20.69 22.14 -15.82
CA THR A 178 -22.06 22.19 -16.35
C THR A 178 -22.47 20.81 -16.85
N PRO A 179 -23.63 20.25 -16.45
CA PRO A 179 -24.10 18.99 -16.99
C PRO A 179 -24.47 19.21 -18.46
N CYS A 180 -23.64 18.68 -19.37
CA CYS A 180 -24.09 18.40 -20.73
C CYS A 180 -25.10 17.26 -20.65
N TRP A 181 -26.38 17.62 -20.66
CA TRP A 181 -27.45 16.75 -21.15
C TRP A 181 -27.36 16.65 -22.68
#